data_AF-A0A1F9DF06-F1
#
_entry.id   AF-A0A1F9DF06-F1
#
_cell.length_a   1.000
_cell.length_b   1.000
_cell.length_c   1.000
_cell.angle_alpha   90.00
_cell.angle_beta   90.00
_cell.angle_gamma   90.00
#
_symmetry.space_group_name_H-M   'P 1'
#
loop_
_entity.id
_entity.type
_entity.pdbx_description
1 polymer ?
#
loop_
_entity_poly.entity_id
_entity_poly.type
_entity_poly.pdbx_seq_one_letter_code
_entity_poly.pdbx_strand_id
1 'polypeptide(L)'
;MRYVKLLFLLLIGAVALFFIFSIVIPEGPKIIIQYDRDAKETVYALADKSLSLTVYDTAGNEHILRLRSNSKLPLKEQVGILTRMLKKLPKERKFRSFFVGRLIEAFGADRTMSERLSLAASKSPLWEQAKGDPRIGSENKFVKEIANQAMIYPELKELFVRHGYEIQIANVEKVLIDPQTKLPYDCLTWFSLSRPLTPIGNGYWRDDAKVYWKWRTIEEPRGPIEYTVKEVKGADPKTFRFLAERVEGVWGKDRNGIYFFEQRIEGADISTWEPLDWGYSKDKNYVYKDVHIVTKADPKTFRVPEP
;
A
#
# COMPACT_ATOMS: atom_id res chain seq x y z
N MET A 1 -20.24 -2.89 67.44
CA MET A 1 -21.47 -2.64 66.67
C MET A 1 -21.69 -1.14 66.39
N ARG A 2 -20.74 -0.47 65.73
CA ARG A 2 -20.87 0.95 65.32
C ARG A 2 -20.61 1.19 63.83
N TYR A 3 -20.34 0.12 63.06
CA TYR A 3 -19.95 0.20 61.65
C TYR A 3 -20.98 -0.40 60.67
N VAL A 4 -22.13 -0.88 61.15
CA VAL A 4 -23.15 -1.51 60.26
C VAL A 4 -24.24 -0.51 59.84
N LYS A 5 -24.41 0.63 60.53
CA LYS A 5 -25.43 1.63 60.19
C LYS A 5 -24.98 2.75 59.24
N LEU A 6 -23.67 2.92 59.00
CA LEU A 6 -23.17 3.96 58.08
C LEU A 6 -23.09 3.48 56.61
N LEU A 7 -23.03 2.17 56.36
CA LEU A 7 -22.97 1.62 55.00
C LEU A 7 -24.34 1.62 54.28
N PHE A 8 -25.45 1.67 55.01
CA PHE A 8 -26.79 1.62 54.39
C PHE A 8 -27.30 2.98 53.89
N LEU A 9 -26.74 4.09 54.39
CA LEU A 9 -27.09 5.44 53.94
C LEU A 9 -26.23 5.94 52.76
N LEU A 10 -25.06 5.33 52.52
CA LEU A 10 -24.26 5.57 51.32
C LEU A 10 -24.74 4.78 50.09
N LEU A 11 -25.52 3.72 50.30
CA LEU A 11 -26.05 2.91 49.19
C LEU A 11 -27.29 3.51 48.52
N ILE A 12 -28.02 4.41 49.19
CA ILE A 12 -29.22 5.06 48.62
C ILE A 12 -28.84 6.38 47.89
N GLY A 13 -27.71 7.00 48.24
CA GLY A 13 -27.15 8.15 47.52
C GLY A 13 -26.37 7.79 46.23
N ALA A 14 -25.96 6.53 46.08
CA ALA A 14 -25.19 6.08 44.90
C ALA A 14 -26.07 5.46 43.79
N VAL A 15 -27.38 5.32 44.02
CA VAL A 15 -28.33 4.73 43.04
C VAL A 15 -29.05 5.81 42.21
N ALA A 16 -28.86 7.09 42.51
CA ALA A 16 -29.54 8.19 41.81
C ALA A 16 -28.69 8.97 40.79
N LEU A 17 -27.48 8.50 40.43
CA LEU A 17 -26.65 9.18 39.44
C LEU A 17 -25.93 8.25 38.45
N PHE A 18 -26.53 7.11 38.11
CA PHE A 18 -26.24 6.45 36.84
C PHE A 18 -27.24 6.97 35.79
N PHE A 19 -27.17 8.28 35.51
CA PHE A 19 -27.61 8.75 34.21
C PHE A 19 -26.67 8.12 33.20
N ILE A 20 -27.19 7.08 32.56
CA ILE A 20 -26.67 6.52 31.32
C ILE A 20 -26.60 7.70 30.34
N PHE A 21 -25.45 8.37 30.27
CA PHE A 21 -25.02 9.00 29.04
C PHE A 21 -24.72 7.85 28.09
N SER A 22 -25.77 7.26 27.52
CA SER A 22 -25.68 6.74 26.18
C SER A 22 -25.25 7.95 25.36
N ILE A 23 -23.95 8.07 25.11
CA ILE A 23 -23.47 8.89 24.02
C ILE A 23 -24.18 8.28 22.82
N VAL A 24 -25.31 8.88 22.43
CA VAL A 24 -25.88 8.70 21.11
C VAL A 24 -24.82 9.29 20.21
N ILE A 25 -23.86 8.46 19.81
CA ILE A 25 -22.95 8.79 18.72
C ILE A 25 -23.91 9.05 17.57
N PRO A 26 -24.08 10.29 17.09
CA PRO A 26 -25.02 10.54 16.02
C PRO A 26 -24.62 9.61 14.88
N GLU A 27 -25.53 8.73 14.46
CA GLU A 27 -25.30 7.93 13.28
C GLU A 27 -25.04 8.94 12.17
N GLY A 28 -23.78 9.03 11.72
CA GLY A 28 -23.40 10.00 10.69
C GLY A 28 -24.28 9.86 9.45
N PRO A 29 -24.14 10.73 8.44
CA PRO A 29 -25.07 10.80 7.31
C PRO A 29 -25.34 9.43 6.68
N LYS A 30 -26.61 9.14 6.37
CA LYS A 30 -27.05 7.82 5.89
C LYS A 30 -26.37 7.48 4.56
N ILE A 31 -25.81 6.26 4.48
CA ILE A 31 -25.21 5.71 3.27
C ILE A 31 -26.23 4.79 2.58
N ILE A 32 -26.55 5.10 1.33
CA ILE A 32 -27.40 4.30 0.44
C ILE A 32 -26.48 3.43 -0.43
N ILE A 33 -26.85 2.17 -0.61
CA ILE A 33 -26.16 1.22 -1.49
C ILE A 33 -27.12 0.89 -2.61
N GLN A 34 -26.72 1.14 -3.85
CA GLN A 34 -27.52 0.87 -5.03
C GLN A 34 -26.72 0.06 -6.03
N TYR A 35 -27.30 -1.04 -6.50
CA TYR A 35 -26.75 -1.81 -7.62
C TYR A 35 -27.43 -1.36 -8.91
N ASP A 36 -26.62 -0.96 -9.89
CA ASP A 36 -27.05 -0.70 -11.26
C ASP A 36 -26.74 -1.93 -12.11
N ARG A 37 -27.80 -2.59 -12.60
CA ARG A 37 -27.70 -3.82 -13.40
C ARG A 37 -27.16 -3.55 -14.80
N ASP A 38 -27.48 -2.40 -15.38
CA ASP A 38 -27.14 -2.06 -16.76
C ASP A 38 -25.68 -1.63 -16.83
N ALA A 39 -25.25 -0.78 -15.89
CA ALA A 39 -23.86 -0.37 -15.76
C ALA A 39 -22.97 -1.43 -15.08
N LYS A 40 -23.57 -2.46 -14.49
CA LYS A 40 -22.88 -3.50 -13.70
C LYS A 40 -21.98 -2.87 -12.64
N GLU A 41 -22.53 -1.97 -11.83
CA GLU A 41 -21.78 -1.30 -10.77
C GLU A 41 -22.60 -1.21 -9.47
N THR A 42 -21.90 -1.17 -8.34
CA THR A 42 -22.52 -0.87 -7.04
C THR A 42 -22.02 0.48 -6.56
N VAL A 43 -22.95 1.39 -6.29
CA VAL A 43 -22.70 2.74 -5.80
C VAL A 43 -23.04 2.83 -4.31
N TYR A 44 -22.05 3.21 -3.51
CA TYR A 44 -22.16 3.52 -2.09
C TYR A 44 -22.16 5.04 -1.96
N ALA A 45 -23.31 5.65 -1.73
CA ALA A 45 -23.47 7.11 -1.77
C ALA A 45 -24.14 7.66 -0.51
N LEU A 46 -23.91 8.93 -0.24
CA LEU A 46 -24.80 9.69 0.65
C LEU A 46 -26.20 9.82 0.03
N ALA A 47 -27.21 10.02 0.87
CA ALA A 47 -28.60 10.15 0.40
C ALA A 47 -28.82 11.31 -0.58
N ASP A 48 -28.08 12.40 -0.42
CA ASP A 48 -28.06 13.57 -1.32
C ASP A 48 -27.17 13.38 -2.55
N LYS A 49 -26.52 12.20 -2.68
CA LYS A 49 -25.57 11.84 -3.72
C LYS A 49 -24.32 12.73 -3.77
N SER A 50 -24.03 13.49 -2.71
CA SER A 50 -22.96 14.47 -2.75
C SER A 50 -21.55 13.86 -2.68
N LEU A 51 -21.47 12.63 -2.19
CA LEU A 51 -20.26 11.83 -2.09
C LEU A 51 -20.60 10.38 -2.40
N SER A 52 -19.80 9.72 -3.22
CA SER A 52 -19.99 8.31 -3.56
C SER A 52 -18.70 7.55 -3.83
N LEU A 53 -18.71 6.27 -3.49
CA LEU A 53 -17.76 5.26 -3.91
C LEU A 53 -18.45 4.26 -4.85
N THR A 54 -17.86 4.04 -6.02
CA THR A 54 -18.36 3.09 -7.02
C THR A 54 -17.40 1.93 -7.18
N VAL A 55 -17.95 0.72 -7.27
CA VAL A 55 -17.22 -0.51 -7.60
C VAL A 55 -17.88 -1.19 -8.80
N TYR A 56 -17.10 -1.81 -9.67
CA TYR A 56 -17.57 -2.30 -10.97
C TYR A 56 -17.56 -3.82 -11.05
N ASP A 57 -18.62 -4.46 -11.51
CA ASP A 57 -18.68 -5.91 -11.69
C ASP A 57 -18.39 -6.33 -13.14
N THR A 58 -17.98 -5.38 -13.98
CA THR A 58 -17.46 -5.65 -15.32
C THR A 58 -16.05 -6.22 -15.25
N ALA A 59 -15.80 -7.29 -16.02
CA ALA A 59 -14.47 -7.90 -16.15
C ALA A 59 -13.41 -6.86 -16.59
N GLY A 60 -12.27 -6.86 -15.91
CA GLY A 60 -11.18 -5.89 -16.06
C GLY A 60 -11.24 -4.71 -15.07
N ASN A 61 -12.43 -4.33 -14.58
CA ASN A 61 -12.59 -3.17 -13.68
C ASN A 61 -12.94 -3.57 -12.23
N GLU A 62 -13.03 -4.86 -11.94
CA GLU A 62 -13.45 -5.38 -10.64
C GLU A 62 -12.56 -4.96 -9.47
N HIS A 63 -11.33 -4.57 -9.77
CA HIS A 63 -10.32 -4.12 -8.80
C HIS A 63 -10.28 -2.60 -8.61
N ILE A 64 -11.14 -1.85 -9.30
CA ILE A 64 -11.17 -0.38 -9.26
C ILE A 64 -12.21 0.08 -8.25
N LEU A 65 -11.78 0.99 -7.38
CA LEU A 65 -12.64 1.82 -6.54
C LEU A 65 -12.63 3.24 -7.12
N ARG A 66 -13.80 3.81 -7.41
CA ARG A 66 -13.91 5.19 -7.92
C ARG A 66 -14.59 6.10 -6.92
N LEU A 67 -13.96 7.24 -6.65
CA LEU A 67 -14.55 8.35 -5.90
C LEU A 67 -15.25 9.32 -6.85
N ARG A 68 -16.40 9.83 -6.43
CA ARG A 68 -16.99 11.08 -6.94
C ARG A 68 -17.48 11.91 -5.78
N SER A 69 -17.16 13.21 -5.80
CA SER A 69 -17.64 14.17 -4.81
C SER A 69 -18.03 15.47 -5.49
N ASN A 70 -19.19 16.01 -5.14
CA ASN A 70 -19.53 17.43 -5.31
C ASN A 70 -19.84 18.07 -3.95
N SER A 71 -19.42 17.40 -2.87
CA SER A 71 -19.69 17.81 -1.50
C SER A 71 -19.01 19.14 -1.17
N LYS A 72 -19.66 19.93 -0.32
CA LYS A 72 -19.09 21.17 0.24
C LYS A 72 -18.40 20.93 1.58
N LEU A 73 -18.43 19.69 2.09
CA LEU A 73 -17.80 19.32 3.35
C LEU A 73 -16.27 19.44 3.23
N PRO A 74 -15.55 19.80 4.30
CA PRO A 74 -14.10 19.73 4.32
C PRO A 74 -13.58 18.32 4.03
N LEU A 75 -12.38 18.21 3.45
CA LEU A 75 -11.73 16.94 3.12
C LEU A 75 -11.75 15.94 4.29
N LYS A 76 -11.44 16.40 5.51
CA LYS A 76 -11.40 15.54 6.71
C LYS A 76 -12.75 14.90 7.02
N GLU A 77 -13.85 15.64 6.85
CA GLU A 77 -15.21 15.12 7.07
C GLU A 77 -15.60 14.13 5.97
N GLN A 78 -15.28 14.45 4.72
CA GLN A 78 -15.48 13.51 3.60
C GLN A 78 -14.73 12.20 3.83
N VAL A 79 -13.47 12.25 4.27
CA VAL A 79 -12.67 11.05 4.63
C VAL A 79 -13.29 10.25 5.78
N GLY A 80 -13.88 10.92 6.77
CA GLY A 80 -14.66 10.27 7.82
C GLY A 80 -15.89 9.51 7.28
N ILE A 81 -16.57 10.06 6.28
CA ILE A 81 -17.68 9.40 5.59
C ILE A 81 -17.18 8.24 4.72
N LEU A 82 -16.08 8.43 3.99
CA LEU A 82 -15.44 7.38 3.19
C LEU A 82 -15.03 6.20 4.05
N THR A 83 -14.53 6.43 5.27
CA THR A 83 -14.27 5.36 6.25
C THR A 83 -15.50 4.48 6.49
N ARG A 84 -16.69 5.09 6.61
CA ARG A 84 -17.95 4.34 6.81
C ARG A 84 -18.39 3.62 5.54
N MET A 85 -18.13 4.18 4.36
CA MET A 85 -18.40 3.53 3.08
C MET A 85 -17.48 2.32 2.84
N LEU A 86 -16.17 2.47 3.08
CA LEU A 86 -15.19 1.38 2.95
C LEU A 86 -15.54 0.17 3.84
N LYS A 87 -16.04 0.41 5.06
CA LYS A 87 -16.52 -0.67 5.96
C LYS A 87 -17.72 -1.44 5.43
N LYS A 88 -18.48 -0.87 4.49
CA LYS A 88 -19.65 -1.51 3.85
C LYS A 88 -19.28 -2.27 2.58
N LEU A 89 -18.06 -2.13 2.06
CA LEU A 89 -17.62 -2.86 0.88
C LEU A 89 -17.51 -4.37 1.15
N PRO A 90 -17.68 -5.24 0.13
CA PRO A 90 -17.52 -6.68 0.28
C PRO A 90 -16.09 -7.03 0.73
N LYS A 91 -15.95 -7.84 1.79
CA LYS A 91 -14.65 -8.11 2.44
C LYS A 91 -13.73 -8.99 1.60
N GLU A 92 -14.32 -9.87 0.82
CA GLU A 92 -13.67 -10.79 -0.11
C GLU A 92 -13.09 -10.07 -1.33
N ARG A 93 -13.60 -8.86 -1.62
CA ARG A 93 -13.20 -8.08 -2.78
C ARG A 93 -11.88 -7.37 -2.52
N LYS A 94 -10.96 -7.53 -3.47
CA LYS A 94 -9.62 -6.93 -3.43
C LYS A 94 -9.53 -5.79 -4.43
N PHE A 95 -9.22 -4.60 -3.93
CA PHE A 95 -9.02 -3.41 -4.75
C PHE A 95 -7.53 -3.21 -5.00
N ARG A 96 -7.20 -2.77 -6.21
CA ARG A 96 -5.82 -2.47 -6.64
C ARG A 96 -5.66 -1.03 -7.10
N SER A 97 -6.76 -0.36 -7.39
CA SER A 97 -6.74 1.00 -7.92
C SER A 97 -7.82 1.83 -7.27
N PHE A 98 -7.47 3.07 -6.93
CA PHE A 98 -8.41 4.07 -6.46
C PHE A 98 -8.34 5.30 -7.37
N PHE A 99 -9.45 5.59 -8.05
CA PHE A 99 -9.54 6.68 -9.01
C PHE A 99 -10.35 7.83 -8.44
N VAL A 100 -9.77 9.03 -8.43
CA VAL A 100 -10.42 10.23 -7.89
C VAL A 100 -10.80 11.26 -8.95
N GLY A 101 -10.50 11.00 -10.23
CA GLY A 101 -10.70 11.99 -11.28
C GLY A 101 -9.68 13.13 -11.18
N ARG A 102 -10.14 14.36 -11.44
CA ARG A 102 -9.31 15.57 -11.31
C ARG A 102 -8.99 15.81 -9.84
N LEU A 103 -7.71 15.91 -9.50
CA LEU A 103 -7.24 16.17 -8.13
C LEU A 103 -7.92 17.39 -7.52
N ILE A 104 -8.08 18.46 -8.29
CA ILE A 104 -8.67 19.70 -7.82
C ILE A 104 -10.16 19.53 -7.46
N GLU A 105 -10.89 18.60 -8.09
CA GLU A 105 -12.33 18.37 -7.87
C GLU A 105 -12.63 17.10 -7.07
N ALA A 106 -11.60 16.32 -6.72
CA ALA A 106 -11.73 15.00 -6.10
C ALA A 106 -12.60 15.01 -4.84
N PHE A 107 -12.57 16.11 -4.09
CA PHE A 107 -13.31 16.33 -2.85
C PHE A 107 -14.24 17.55 -2.95
N GLY A 108 -14.88 17.73 -4.11
CA GLY A 108 -15.86 18.78 -4.33
C GLY A 108 -15.24 20.17 -4.30
N ALA A 109 -15.61 20.99 -3.30
CA ALA A 109 -15.08 22.35 -3.17
C ALA A 109 -13.70 22.42 -2.50
N ASP A 110 -13.24 21.34 -1.85
CA ASP A 110 -11.98 21.32 -1.12
C ASP A 110 -10.78 21.23 -2.07
N ARG A 111 -9.86 22.20 -1.97
CA ARG A 111 -8.68 22.34 -2.83
C ARG A 111 -7.38 21.93 -2.14
N THR A 112 -7.44 21.38 -0.94
CA THR A 112 -6.28 21.14 -0.07
C THR A 112 -5.18 20.33 -0.75
N MET A 113 -5.52 19.25 -1.46
CA MET A 113 -4.52 18.41 -2.14
C MET A 113 -3.87 19.11 -3.33
N SER A 114 -4.65 19.91 -4.05
CA SER A 114 -4.19 20.73 -5.18
C SER A 114 -3.22 21.81 -4.70
N GLU A 115 -3.55 22.50 -3.61
CA GLU A 115 -2.68 23.50 -2.99
C GLU A 115 -1.37 22.88 -2.48
N ARG A 116 -1.44 21.68 -1.88
CA ARG A 116 -0.25 20.93 -1.45
C ARG A 116 0.63 20.54 -2.64
N LEU A 117 0.05 20.16 -3.78
CA LEU A 117 0.79 19.89 -5.01
C LEU A 117 1.53 21.15 -5.50
N SER A 118 0.83 22.28 -5.62
CA SER A 118 1.45 23.53 -6.07
C SER A 118 2.56 24.00 -5.12
N LEU A 119 2.34 23.91 -3.81
CA LEU A 119 3.33 24.24 -2.80
C LEU A 119 4.56 23.32 -2.85
N ALA A 120 4.36 22.03 -3.13
CA ALA A 120 5.46 21.09 -3.27
C ALA A 120 6.29 21.39 -4.52
N ALA A 121 5.63 21.69 -5.65
CA ALA A 121 6.30 22.07 -6.89
C ALA A 121 7.08 23.39 -6.74
N SER A 122 6.51 24.40 -6.06
CA SER A 122 7.17 25.70 -5.87
C SER A 122 8.46 25.61 -5.03
N LYS A 123 8.59 24.56 -4.22
CA LYS A 123 9.77 24.30 -3.40
C LYS A 123 10.78 23.36 -4.08
N SER A 124 10.42 22.77 -5.22
CA SER A 124 11.26 21.77 -5.88
C SER A 124 12.32 22.44 -6.74
N PRO A 125 13.61 22.13 -6.57
CA PRO A 125 14.66 22.63 -7.46
C PRO A 125 14.53 22.05 -8.88
N LEU A 126 13.78 20.95 -9.04
CA LEU A 126 13.52 20.31 -10.32
C LEU A 126 12.39 20.96 -11.11
N TRP A 127 11.70 21.96 -10.55
CA TRP A 127 10.71 22.77 -11.27
C TRP A 127 11.32 24.09 -11.74
N GLU A 128 11.12 24.44 -13.00
CA GLU A 128 11.48 25.76 -13.54
C GLU A 128 10.24 26.66 -13.59
N GLN A 129 9.97 27.34 -12.47
CA GLN A 129 8.75 28.11 -12.31
C GLN A 129 8.56 29.20 -13.36
N ALA A 130 9.62 29.88 -13.83
CA ALA A 130 9.47 30.91 -14.86
C ALA A 130 8.88 30.36 -16.19
N LYS A 131 9.14 29.09 -16.50
CA LYS A 131 8.60 28.41 -17.69
C LYS A 131 7.28 27.69 -17.41
N GLY A 132 7.08 27.26 -16.16
CA GLY A 132 5.97 26.39 -15.81
C GLY A 132 6.20 24.95 -16.26
N ASP A 133 7.47 24.51 -16.28
CA ASP A 133 7.89 23.21 -16.77
C ASP A 133 8.90 22.55 -15.80
N PRO A 134 9.00 21.20 -15.78
CA PRO A 134 10.06 20.52 -15.07
C PRO A 134 11.41 20.70 -15.79
N ARG A 135 12.51 20.79 -15.03
CA ARG A 135 13.86 20.86 -15.59
C ARG A 135 14.29 19.57 -16.30
N ILE A 136 13.73 18.43 -15.90
CA ILE A 136 14.06 17.10 -16.41
C ILE A 136 12.77 16.27 -16.48
N GLY A 137 12.61 15.51 -17.58
CA GLY A 137 11.48 14.60 -17.76
C GLY A 137 10.18 15.30 -18.15
N SER A 138 9.07 14.56 -18.11
CA SER A 138 7.75 15.08 -18.43
C SER A 138 7.03 15.63 -17.20
N GLU A 139 6.08 16.55 -17.41
CA GLU A 139 5.21 17.08 -16.36
C GLU A 139 4.51 15.96 -15.58
N ASN A 140 3.98 14.95 -16.27
CA ASN A 140 3.33 13.80 -15.63
C ASN A 140 4.28 13.05 -14.69
N LYS A 141 5.53 12.82 -15.12
CA LYS A 141 6.53 12.14 -14.31
C LYS A 141 6.87 12.98 -13.08
N PHE A 142 7.16 14.27 -13.29
CA PHE A 142 7.46 15.20 -12.21
C PHE A 142 6.32 15.28 -11.19
N VAL A 143 5.08 15.51 -11.64
CA VAL A 143 3.90 15.65 -10.76
C VAL A 143 3.66 14.38 -9.97
N LYS A 144 3.77 13.19 -10.59
CA LYS A 144 3.65 11.91 -9.88
C LYS A 144 4.68 11.79 -8.76
N GLU A 145 5.94 12.10 -9.05
CA GLU A 145 7.05 11.97 -8.11
C GLU A 145 6.92 12.96 -6.95
N ILE A 146 6.72 14.25 -7.26
CA ILE A 146 6.63 15.31 -6.23
C ILE A 146 5.38 15.15 -5.36
N ALA A 147 4.25 14.69 -5.92
CA ALA A 147 3.01 14.47 -5.16
C ALA A 147 3.14 13.34 -4.14
N ASN A 148 3.84 12.25 -4.50
CA ASN A 148 4.16 11.15 -3.58
C ASN A 148 5.20 11.59 -2.54
N GLN A 149 6.29 12.24 -2.98
CA GLN A 149 7.37 12.70 -2.10
C GLN A 149 6.87 13.69 -1.04
N ALA A 150 6.06 14.67 -1.45
CA ALA A 150 5.49 15.66 -0.54
C ALA A 150 4.27 15.15 0.24
N MET A 151 3.84 13.90 -0.01
CA MET A 151 2.68 13.28 0.63
C MET A 151 1.46 14.20 0.62
N ILE A 152 0.97 14.60 -0.56
CA ILE A 152 -0.12 15.57 -0.67
C ILE A 152 -1.49 15.04 -0.19
N TYR A 153 -1.59 13.73 0.07
CA TYR A 153 -2.80 12.97 0.39
C TYR A 153 -2.73 12.22 1.76
N PRO A 154 -2.21 12.82 2.85
CA PRO A 154 -2.02 12.12 4.12
C PRO A 154 -3.31 11.57 4.71
N GLU A 155 -4.46 12.25 4.51
CA GLU A 155 -5.76 11.78 4.99
C GLU A 155 -6.20 10.49 4.29
N LEU A 156 -5.92 10.36 2.98
CA LEU A 156 -6.18 9.11 2.25
C LEU A 156 -5.18 8.02 2.64
N LYS A 157 -3.92 8.38 2.88
CA LYS A 157 -2.93 7.43 3.38
C LYS A 157 -3.38 6.81 4.70
N GLU A 158 -3.79 7.64 5.65
CA GLU A 158 -4.31 7.16 6.92
C GLU A 158 -5.59 6.33 6.76
N LEU A 159 -6.52 6.80 5.92
CA LEU A 159 -7.76 6.09 5.61
C LEU A 159 -7.48 4.66 5.12
N PHE A 160 -6.66 4.50 4.09
CA PHE A 160 -6.43 3.19 3.48
C PHE A 160 -5.57 2.27 4.34
N VAL A 161 -4.60 2.80 5.10
CA VAL A 161 -3.81 2.00 6.07
C VAL A 161 -4.72 1.37 7.12
N ARG A 162 -5.68 2.13 7.66
CA ARG A 162 -6.68 1.61 8.60
C ARG A 162 -7.60 0.52 8.00
N HIS A 163 -7.66 0.42 6.68
CA HIS A 163 -8.42 -0.60 5.94
C HIS A 163 -7.51 -1.66 5.29
N GLY A 164 -6.26 -1.77 5.74
CA GLY A 164 -5.33 -2.83 5.31
C GLY A 164 -4.71 -2.62 3.93
N TYR A 165 -4.63 -1.36 3.48
CA TYR A 165 -3.98 -0.99 2.22
C TYR A 165 -2.88 0.04 2.42
N GLU A 166 -1.78 -0.12 1.70
CA GLU A 166 -0.89 0.97 1.35
C GLU A 166 -1.42 1.67 0.09
N ILE A 167 -1.19 2.98 0.00
CA ILE A 167 -1.65 3.83 -1.11
C ILE A 167 -0.55 4.78 -1.57
N GLN A 168 -0.41 4.88 -2.89
CA GLN A 168 0.46 5.84 -3.55
C GLN A 168 -0.12 6.26 -4.90
N ILE A 169 0.24 7.44 -5.39
CA ILE A 169 -0.14 7.89 -6.73
C ILE A 169 0.65 7.05 -7.74
N ALA A 170 -0.06 6.24 -8.51
CA ALA A 170 0.51 5.33 -9.50
C ALA A 170 0.64 5.99 -10.87
N ASN A 171 -0.34 6.79 -11.25
CA ASN A 171 -0.38 7.48 -12.54
C ASN A 171 -1.06 8.84 -12.42
N VAL A 172 -0.57 9.81 -13.19
CA VAL A 172 -1.19 11.12 -13.37
C VAL A 172 -1.25 11.46 -14.85
N GLU A 173 -2.32 12.14 -15.26
CA GLU A 173 -2.52 12.55 -16.65
C GLU A 173 -3.10 13.96 -16.72
N LYS A 174 -2.93 14.62 -17.87
CA LYS A 174 -3.53 15.93 -18.17
C LYS A 174 -3.22 16.96 -17.07
N VAL A 175 -1.95 17.05 -16.69
CA VAL A 175 -1.47 18.05 -15.73
C VAL A 175 -1.89 19.45 -16.20
N LEU A 176 -2.43 20.24 -15.29
CA LEU A 176 -2.75 21.65 -15.53
C LEU A 176 -1.79 22.53 -14.75
N ILE A 177 -1.25 23.52 -15.46
CA ILE A 177 -0.35 24.55 -14.93
C ILE A 177 -1.15 25.84 -14.79
N ASP A 178 -1.06 26.48 -13.63
CA ASP A 178 -1.69 27.76 -13.39
C ASP A 178 -0.96 28.85 -14.21
N PRO A 179 -1.68 29.64 -15.03
CA PRO A 179 -1.04 30.59 -15.94
C PRO A 179 -0.35 31.76 -15.22
N GLN A 180 -0.80 32.11 -14.00
CA GLN A 180 -0.29 33.21 -13.20
C GLN A 180 0.91 32.76 -12.36
N THR A 181 0.77 31.66 -11.63
CA THR A 181 1.81 31.19 -10.71
C THR A 181 2.85 30.31 -11.41
N LYS A 182 2.51 29.76 -12.58
CA LYS A 182 3.31 28.79 -13.35
C LYS A 182 3.63 27.52 -12.56
N LEU A 183 2.70 27.10 -11.71
CA LEU A 183 2.81 25.89 -10.89
C LEU A 183 1.76 24.85 -11.30
N PRO A 184 2.08 23.55 -11.23
CA PRO A 184 1.10 22.50 -11.43
C PRO A 184 0.13 22.51 -10.25
N TYR A 185 -1.16 22.36 -10.54
CA TYR A 185 -2.20 22.36 -9.50
C TYR A 185 -3.22 21.25 -9.67
N ASP A 186 -3.39 20.69 -10.86
CA ASP A 186 -4.39 19.65 -11.11
C ASP A 186 -3.87 18.59 -12.08
N CYS A 187 -4.42 17.38 -11.96
CA CYS A 187 -4.22 16.26 -12.86
C CYS A 187 -5.32 15.21 -12.65
N LEU A 188 -5.57 14.36 -13.65
CA LEU A 188 -6.28 13.10 -13.41
C LEU A 188 -5.40 12.20 -12.57
N THR A 189 -5.89 11.74 -11.42
CA THR A 189 -5.07 10.99 -10.46
C THR A 189 -5.59 9.56 -10.25
N TRP A 190 -4.70 8.59 -10.47
CA TRP A 190 -4.89 7.20 -10.14
C TRP A 190 -3.96 6.80 -9.00
N PHE A 191 -4.53 6.27 -7.93
CA PHE A 191 -3.77 5.65 -6.85
C PHE A 191 -3.69 4.14 -7.05
N SER A 192 -2.54 3.54 -6.72
CA SER A 192 -2.45 2.10 -6.50
C SER A 192 -2.80 1.79 -5.05
N LEU A 193 -3.56 0.73 -4.85
CA LEU A 193 -3.81 0.11 -3.54
C LEU A 193 -3.07 -1.23 -3.50
N SER A 194 -2.19 -1.40 -2.53
CA SER A 194 -1.48 -2.67 -2.28
C SER A 194 -1.74 -3.10 -0.85
N ARG A 195 -1.68 -4.41 -0.57
CA ARG A 195 -1.64 -4.84 0.83
C ARG A 195 -0.24 -4.56 1.40
N PRO A 196 -0.12 -4.20 2.68
CA PRO A 196 1.17 -4.11 3.32
C PRO A 196 1.89 -5.45 3.18
N LEU A 197 3.17 -5.37 2.83
CA LEU A 197 3.99 -6.56 2.73
C LEU A 197 4.09 -7.21 4.12
N THR A 198 3.83 -8.52 4.17
CA THR A 198 4.01 -9.34 5.36
C THR A 198 5.43 -9.91 5.36
N PRO A 199 6.23 -9.73 6.43
CA PRO A 199 7.56 -10.33 6.51
C PRO A 199 7.45 -11.85 6.59
N ILE A 200 8.30 -12.54 5.85
CA ILE A 200 8.49 -13.99 5.93
C ILE A 200 9.73 -14.30 6.77
N GLY A 201 10.85 -13.64 6.49
CA GLY A 201 12.11 -13.82 7.21
C GLY A 201 13.32 -13.43 6.36
N ASN A 202 14.35 -12.89 7.00
CA ASN A 202 15.66 -12.56 6.41
C ASN A 202 15.58 -11.90 5.03
N GLY A 203 14.80 -10.83 4.88
CA GLY A 203 14.69 -10.09 3.62
C GLY A 203 13.58 -10.57 2.68
N TYR A 204 12.94 -11.72 2.93
CA TYR A 204 11.74 -12.13 2.20
C TYR A 204 10.46 -11.56 2.79
N TRP A 205 9.59 -11.08 1.91
CA TRP A 205 8.28 -10.52 2.22
C TRP A 205 7.24 -11.04 1.23
N ARG A 206 5.94 -10.91 1.53
CA ARG A 206 4.87 -11.26 0.58
C ARG A 206 3.66 -10.37 0.71
N ASP A 207 2.88 -10.28 -0.36
CA ASP A 207 1.46 -9.97 -0.27
C ASP A 207 0.63 -11.24 -0.60
N ASP A 208 -0.66 -11.08 -0.88
CA ASP A 208 -1.55 -12.19 -1.24
C ASP A 208 -1.22 -12.86 -2.59
N ALA A 209 -0.44 -12.20 -3.45
CA ALA A 209 -0.24 -12.56 -4.86
C ALA A 209 1.23 -12.83 -5.20
N LYS A 210 2.18 -12.23 -4.48
CA LYS A 210 3.60 -12.22 -4.83
C LYS A 210 4.50 -12.34 -3.60
N VAL A 211 5.71 -12.83 -3.83
CA VAL A 211 6.81 -12.82 -2.88
C VAL A 211 7.84 -11.79 -3.34
N TYR A 212 8.50 -11.14 -2.40
CA TYR A 212 9.47 -10.09 -2.64
C TYR A 212 10.75 -10.33 -1.84
N TRP A 213 11.88 -10.07 -2.48
CA TRP A 213 13.16 -9.87 -1.83
C TRP A 213 13.33 -8.36 -1.55
N LYS A 214 13.52 -8.01 -0.29
CA LYS A 214 13.68 -6.64 0.19
C LYS A 214 14.99 -6.51 0.94
N TRP A 215 15.87 -5.65 0.44
CA TRP A 215 17.16 -5.34 1.07
C TRP A 215 17.37 -3.83 1.14
N ARG A 216 18.28 -3.42 2.02
CA ARG A 216 18.64 -2.02 2.19
C ARG A 216 19.63 -1.62 1.10
N THR A 217 19.34 -0.53 0.39
CA THR A 217 20.30 0.14 -0.47
C THR A 217 21.01 1.22 0.33
N ILE A 218 22.33 1.27 0.22
CA ILE A 218 23.16 2.34 0.79
C ILE A 218 23.83 3.01 -0.41
N GLU A 219 23.34 4.19 -0.79
CA GLU A 219 24.01 5.03 -1.78
C GLU A 219 25.02 5.94 -1.06
N GLU A 220 26.18 6.16 -1.69
CA GLU A 220 27.19 7.12 -1.24
C GLU A 220 27.09 8.43 -2.04
N PRO A 221 27.13 9.61 -1.38
CA PRO A 221 27.23 9.84 0.07
C PRO A 221 25.97 9.37 0.79
N ARG A 222 26.11 8.93 2.07
CA ARG A 222 25.05 8.31 2.88
C ARG A 222 23.73 9.09 2.81
N GLY A 223 22.89 8.72 1.84
CA GLY A 223 21.58 9.28 1.61
C GLY A 223 20.54 8.75 2.61
N PRO A 224 19.25 9.07 2.41
CA PRO A 224 18.18 8.45 3.17
C PRO A 224 18.23 6.92 3.05
N ILE A 225 17.80 6.22 4.11
CA ILE A 225 17.73 4.75 4.09
C ILE A 225 16.63 4.34 3.13
N GLU A 226 17.04 3.82 1.96
CA GLU A 226 16.12 3.27 0.98
C GLU A 226 16.15 1.74 1.00
N TYR A 227 15.01 1.15 0.67
CA TYR A 227 14.89 -0.29 0.49
C TYR A 227 14.58 -0.57 -0.97
N THR A 228 15.39 -1.44 -1.59
CA THR A 228 15.00 -2.01 -2.88
C THR A 228 14.12 -3.22 -2.63
N VAL A 229 13.03 -3.30 -3.40
CA VAL A 229 12.10 -4.42 -3.38
C VAL A 229 12.07 -5.03 -4.78
N LYS A 230 12.42 -6.31 -4.91
CA LYS A 230 12.27 -7.07 -6.15
C LYS A 230 11.28 -8.21 -5.96
N GLU A 231 10.46 -8.46 -6.97
CA GLU A 231 9.61 -9.65 -7.01
C GLU A 231 10.48 -10.91 -7.16
N VAL A 232 10.22 -11.91 -6.32
CA VAL A 232 10.77 -13.27 -6.48
C VAL A 232 9.93 -14.00 -7.53
N LYS A 233 10.36 -13.94 -8.79
CA LYS A 233 9.54 -14.43 -9.90
C LYS A 233 9.26 -15.93 -9.79
N GLY A 234 8.01 -16.32 -10.01
CA GLY A 234 7.57 -17.72 -9.96
C GLY A 234 7.43 -18.30 -8.55
N ALA A 235 7.66 -17.49 -7.51
CA ALA A 235 7.41 -17.90 -6.14
C ALA A 235 5.90 -17.95 -5.84
N ASP A 236 5.49 -18.95 -5.07
CA ASP A 236 4.14 -19.09 -4.56
C ASP A 236 4.01 -18.44 -3.17
N PRO A 237 3.33 -17.28 -3.04
CA PRO A 237 3.20 -16.57 -1.77
C PRO A 237 2.53 -17.38 -0.67
N LYS A 238 1.69 -18.37 -0.99
CA LYS A 238 0.98 -19.19 0.00
C LYS A 238 1.89 -20.21 0.66
N THR A 239 2.82 -20.78 -0.09
CA THR A 239 3.72 -21.85 0.39
C THR A 239 5.16 -21.40 0.63
N PHE A 240 5.51 -20.19 0.22
CA PHE A 240 6.85 -19.66 0.39
C PHE A 240 7.21 -19.48 1.86
N ARG A 241 8.41 -19.91 2.20
CA ARG A 241 9.03 -19.73 3.51
C ARG A 241 10.51 -19.42 3.35
N PHE A 242 11.03 -18.67 4.31
CA PHE A 242 12.47 -18.59 4.52
C PHE A 242 13.00 -20.01 4.78
N LEU A 243 14.12 -20.35 4.14
CA LEU A 243 14.72 -21.67 4.23
C LEU A 243 16.02 -21.66 5.03
N ALA A 244 16.97 -20.80 4.66
CA ALA A 244 18.28 -20.74 5.31
C ALA A 244 19.01 -19.44 5.02
N GLU A 245 19.97 -19.11 5.88
CA GLU A 245 20.96 -18.05 5.69
C GLU A 245 22.35 -18.62 6.00
N ARG A 246 23.31 -18.27 5.16
CA ARG A 246 24.75 -18.59 5.27
C ARG A 246 25.55 -17.35 4.88
N VAL A 247 26.88 -17.44 4.96
CA VAL A 247 27.75 -16.34 4.53
C VAL A 247 27.43 -15.97 3.08
N GLU A 248 27.11 -14.69 2.85
CA GLU A 248 26.72 -14.15 1.54
C GLU A 248 25.55 -14.88 0.84
N GLY A 249 24.66 -15.53 1.58
CA GLY A 249 23.56 -16.25 0.95
C GLY A 249 22.30 -16.34 1.80
N VAL A 250 21.16 -16.03 1.16
CA VAL A 250 19.84 -16.17 1.77
C VAL A 250 18.91 -16.92 0.82
N TRP A 251 18.39 -18.06 1.30
CA TRP A 251 17.55 -18.94 0.52
C TRP A 251 16.12 -18.98 1.02
N GLY A 252 15.20 -19.03 0.05
CA GLY A 252 13.78 -19.29 0.24
C GLY A 252 13.39 -20.61 -0.40
N LYS A 253 12.25 -21.16 0.02
CA LYS A 253 11.66 -22.36 -0.57
C LYS A 253 10.16 -22.25 -0.60
N ASP A 254 9.56 -22.80 -1.64
CA ASP A 254 8.13 -23.06 -1.71
C ASP A 254 7.88 -24.43 -2.35
N ARG A 255 6.66 -24.69 -2.83
CA ARG A 255 6.33 -25.93 -3.54
C ARG A 255 6.91 -26.02 -4.96
N ASN A 256 7.30 -24.90 -5.55
CA ASN A 256 7.81 -24.78 -6.91
C ASN A 256 9.33 -24.88 -6.97
N GLY A 257 10.07 -24.45 -5.95
CA GLY A 257 11.53 -24.43 -6.03
C GLY A 257 12.28 -23.95 -4.79
N ILE A 258 13.59 -23.83 -4.99
CA ILE A 258 14.52 -23.14 -4.11
C ILE A 258 14.88 -21.80 -4.76
N TYR A 259 15.04 -20.78 -3.94
CA TYR A 259 15.30 -19.42 -4.36
C TYR A 259 16.54 -18.90 -3.65
N PHE A 260 17.41 -18.21 -4.38
CA PHE A 260 18.53 -17.44 -3.87
C PHE A 260 18.23 -15.96 -4.10
N PHE A 261 18.00 -15.22 -3.02
CA PHE A 261 17.43 -13.88 -3.07
C PHE A 261 16.17 -13.81 -3.97
N GLU A 262 16.11 -12.93 -4.97
CA GLU A 262 14.97 -12.81 -5.88
C GLU A 262 14.89 -13.90 -6.96
N GLN A 263 15.89 -14.76 -7.07
CA GLN A 263 16.07 -15.65 -8.22
C GLN A 263 15.80 -17.10 -7.86
N ARG A 264 15.12 -17.84 -8.75
CA ARG A 264 14.90 -19.28 -8.60
C ARG A 264 16.10 -20.06 -9.09
N ILE A 265 16.49 -21.10 -8.37
CA ILE A 265 17.50 -22.08 -8.82
C ILE A 265 16.78 -23.11 -9.69
N GLU A 266 16.98 -23.03 -11.00
CA GLU A 266 16.32 -23.92 -11.95
C GLU A 266 16.86 -25.35 -11.85
N GLY A 267 15.95 -26.33 -11.84
CA GLY A 267 16.30 -27.75 -11.75
C GLY A 267 16.70 -28.27 -10.36
N ALA A 268 16.69 -27.41 -9.33
CA ALA A 268 17.05 -27.81 -7.97
C ALA A 268 16.14 -28.91 -7.43
N ASP A 269 16.74 -29.99 -6.92
CA ASP A 269 16.03 -31.04 -6.20
C ASP A 269 15.69 -30.55 -4.79
N ILE A 270 14.48 -30.01 -4.65
CA ILE A 270 13.93 -29.41 -3.43
C ILE A 270 14.05 -30.33 -2.20
N SER A 271 14.09 -31.65 -2.38
CA SER A 271 14.07 -32.64 -1.29
C SER A 271 15.46 -32.92 -0.72
N THR A 272 16.49 -32.81 -1.55
CA THR A 272 17.89 -33.11 -1.19
C THR A 272 18.78 -31.87 -1.16
N TRP A 273 18.21 -30.71 -1.49
CA TRP A 273 18.93 -29.44 -1.49
C TRP A 273 19.38 -29.02 -0.08
N GLU A 274 20.61 -28.53 0.01
CA GLU A 274 21.19 -27.96 1.23
C GLU A 274 22.04 -26.69 0.96
N PRO A 275 22.00 -25.70 1.88
CA PRO A 275 22.77 -24.46 1.77
C PRO A 275 24.20 -24.64 2.25
N LEU A 276 25.15 -23.99 1.56
CA LEU A 276 26.55 -23.87 1.96
C LEU A 276 26.92 -22.39 2.11
N ASP A 277 28.16 -22.09 2.52
CA ASP A 277 28.65 -20.72 2.65
C ASP A 277 29.04 -20.10 1.31
N TRP A 278 29.21 -18.77 1.31
CA TRP A 278 29.64 -17.97 0.17
C TRP A 278 28.72 -18.17 -1.05
N GLY A 279 27.40 -18.15 -0.86
CA GLY A 279 26.43 -18.33 -1.95
C GLY A 279 26.44 -19.71 -2.62
N TYR A 280 27.21 -20.69 -2.12
CA TYR A 280 27.16 -22.05 -2.62
C TYR A 280 25.98 -22.83 -2.05
N SER A 281 25.48 -23.78 -2.82
CA SER A 281 24.53 -24.78 -2.34
C SER A 281 24.66 -26.06 -3.17
N LYS A 282 24.02 -27.14 -2.75
CA LYS A 282 24.02 -28.38 -3.54
C LYS A 282 22.77 -29.19 -3.30
N ASP A 283 22.49 -30.09 -4.23
CA ASP A 283 21.52 -31.17 -4.05
C ASP A 283 22.16 -32.50 -4.47
N LYS A 284 21.36 -33.57 -4.59
CA LYS A 284 21.88 -34.90 -4.96
C LYS A 284 22.50 -34.95 -6.38
N ASN A 285 22.16 -34.01 -7.26
CA ASN A 285 22.53 -34.01 -8.67
C ASN A 285 23.61 -32.95 -8.99
N TYR A 286 23.53 -31.77 -8.39
CA TYR A 286 24.34 -30.61 -8.77
C TYR A 286 24.84 -29.79 -7.58
N VAL A 287 25.93 -29.07 -7.81
CA VAL A 287 26.39 -27.97 -6.98
C VAL A 287 26.01 -26.66 -7.67
N TYR A 288 25.58 -25.68 -6.91
CA TYR A 288 25.19 -24.36 -7.38
C TYR A 288 26.05 -23.28 -6.73
N LYS A 289 26.36 -22.23 -7.48
CA LYS A 289 26.85 -20.94 -7.00
C LYS A 289 25.81 -19.89 -7.37
N ASP A 290 25.25 -19.25 -6.35
CA ASP A 290 24.07 -18.39 -6.46
C ASP A 290 22.89 -19.17 -7.06
N VAL A 291 22.60 -18.95 -8.35
CA VAL A 291 21.57 -19.69 -9.12
C VAL A 291 22.11 -20.55 -10.25
N HIS A 292 23.44 -20.58 -10.44
CA HIS A 292 24.07 -21.27 -11.56
C HIS A 292 24.68 -22.59 -11.14
N ILE A 293 24.55 -23.62 -11.98
CA ILE A 293 25.21 -24.91 -11.78
C ILE A 293 26.73 -24.74 -11.95
N VAL A 294 27.50 -25.22 -10.98
CA VAL A 294 28.96 -25.31 -11.07
C VAL A 294 29.32 -26.52 -11.93
N THR A 295 29.75 -26.27 -13.16
CA THR A 295 30.06 -27.34 -14.12
C THR A 295 31.19 -28.24 -13.60
N LYS A 296 31.03 -29.56 -13.74
CA LYS A 296 32.00 -30.61 -13.34
C LYS A 296 32.21 -30.77 -11.83
N ALA A 297 31.48 -30.04 -10.98
CA ALA A 297 31.50 -30.30 -9.55
C ALA A 297 30.73 -31.59 -9.21
N ASP A 298 31.30 -32.42 -8.35
CA ASP A 298 30.62 -33.58 -7.79
C ASP A 298 29.98 -33.19 -6.44
N PRO A 299 28.63 -33.18 -6.32
CA PRO A 299 27.96 -32.76 -5.09
C PRO A 299 28.32 -33.62 -3.86
N LYS A 300 28.74 -34.88 -4.04
CA LYS A 300 29.08 -35.76 -2.93
C LYS A 300 30.42 -35.38 -2.30
N THR A 301 31.36 -34.90 -3.10
CA THR A 301 32.73 -34.60 -2.67
C THR A 301 33.01 -33.10 -2.58
N PHE A 302 32.08 -32.25 -3.05
CA PHE A 302 32.25 -30.81 -3.09
C PHE A 302 32.50 -30.20 -1.71
N ARG A 303 33.50 -29.31 -1.65
CA ARG A 303 33.81 -28.44 -0.53
C ARG A 303 33.83 -27.00 -1.03
N VAL A 304 33.30 -26.10 -0.22
CA VAL A 304 33.31 -24.66 -0.54
C VAL A 304 34.76 -24.19 -0.64
N PRO A 305 35.18 -23.56 -1.75
CA PRO A 305 36.50 -22.96 -1.86
C PRO A 305 36.69 -21.88 -0.79
N GLU A 306 37.89 -21.77 -0.23
CA GLU A 306 38.22 -20.67 0.68
C GLU A 306 38.12 -19.32 -0.07
N PRO A 307 37.67 -18.25 0.61
CA PRO A 307 37.45 -16.93 0.01
C PRO A 307 38.72 -16.23 -0.49
#